data_AF-A0A3M7B2G0-F1
#
_entry.id   AF-A0A3M7B2G0-F1
#
_cell.length_a   1.000
_cell.length_b   1.000
_cell.length_c   1.000
_cell.angle_alpha   90.00
_cell.angle_beta   90.00
_cell.angle_gamma   90.00
#
_symmetry.space_group_name_H-M   'P 1'
#
loop_
_entity.id
_entity.type
_entity.pdbx_description
1 polymer ?
#
loop_
_entity_poly.entity_id
_entity_poly.type
_entity_poly.pdbx_seq_one_letter_code
_entity_poly.pdbx_strand_id
1 'polypeptide(L)'
;MEHVSVFNQELLNPLTQSEDPEVRSKAMDKLHMITARIMLRRMKRDHTSSMELPPKEVIVHNEFFGEIERDFSQSIMTNTTRTFDTYVARGVMLNNYANIFGLIMQMRQVANHPDLLLKKHAHEGQNVLVCNICDEPAEEAVRSQCKHEFCRSCVKSYLQSVEETGGDADCPRCHIPLAIDLDQPDIEQDEDVVKKSSIINRIKMENWTSSTKIEMLVYDLYKLRSKKQTLKSIVFSQFTSMLQLIEWRLRRAGFNTVMLDGSMTPIQRQRSIEYFMTNSDVEVFLVSLKAGGVALNLTEASRVFIVDPWWNPAAEWQSADRCHRIGQKRPCVITRLCIEDSVESRMVMLQEKKANMINGTINNDKTSMEKLTPEDMQFLFRGT
;
A
#
# COMPACT_ATOMS: atom_id res chain seq x y z
N MET A 1 -13.05 30.97 -31.88
CA MET A 1 -11.74 31.11 -31.22
C MET A 1 -11.36 29.74 -30.72
N GLU A 2 -10.40 29.08 -31.37
CA GLU A 2 -9.85 27.82 -30.87
C GLU A 2 -9.13 28.10 -29.56
N HIS A 3 -9.56 27.44 -28.49
CA HIS A 3 -9.00 27.63 -27.16
C HIS A 3 -7.65 26.89 -27.11
N VAL A 4 -6.58 27.55 -27.53
CA VAL A 4 -5.23 26.97 -27.46
C VAL A 4 -4.77 26.98 -26.00
N SER A 5 -4.59 25.80 -25.41
CA SER A 5 -4.03 25.68 -24.06
C SER A 5 -2.54 26.03 -24.12
N VAL A 6 -2.19 27.24 -23.65
CA VAL A 6 -0.81 27.74 -23.55
C VAL A 6 0.06 26.79 -22.72
N PHE A 7 -0.50 26.18 -21.67
CA PHE A 7 0.18 25.16 -20.87
C PHE A 7 0.53 23.93 -21.71
N ASN A 8 -0.39 23.46 -22.54
CA ASN A 8 -0.14 22.28 -23.36
C ASN A 8 0.90 22.58 -24.44
N GLN A 9 0.83 23.75 -25.05
CA GLN A 9 1.74 24.14 -26.12
C GLN A 9 3.16 24.43 -25.62
N GLU A 10 3.32 25.11 -24.48
CA GLU A 10 4.63 25.55 -24.01
C GLU A 10 5.32 24.60 -23.04
N LEU A 11 4.56 23.74 -22.34
CA LEU A 11 5.10 22.88 -21.29
C LEU A 11 4.77 21.41 -21.55
N LEU A 12 3.49 21.02 -21.63
CA LEU A 12 3.10 19.61 -21.70
C LEU A 12 3.64 18.90 -22.96
N ASN A 13 3.35 19.42 -24.16
CA ASN A 13 3.75 18.80 -25.42
C ASN A 13 5.27 18.81 -25.60
N PRO A 14 6.01 19.91 -25.32
CA PRO A 14 7.47 19.90 -25.34
C PRO A 14 8.12 18.89 -24.39
N LEU A 15 7.52 18.62 -23.23
CA LEU A 15 8.07 17.67 -22.25
C LEU A 15 7.72 16.21 -22.55
N THR A 16 6.55 15.96 -23.16
CA THR A 16 6.02 14.59 -23.34
C THR A 16 6.16 14.05 -24.77
N GLN A 17 6.13 14.91 -25.78
CA GLN A 17 6.07 14.51 -27.19
C GLN A 17 7.33 14.85 -27.99
N SER A 18 8.18 15.76 -27.48
CA SER A 18 9.40 16.16 -28.19
C SER A 18 10.55 15.20 -27.89
N GLU A 19 11.16 14.66 -28.95
CA GLU A 19 12.41 13.87 -28.84
C GLU A 19 13.66 14.75 -28.75
N ASP A 20 13.54 16.07 -28.99
CA ASP A 20 14.65 17.01 -28.96
C ASP A 20 15.03 17.40 -27.51
N PRO A 21 16.26 17.07 -27.05
CA PRO A 21 16.71 17.41 -25.70
C PRO A 21 16.72 18.91 -25.39
N GLU A 22 16.98 19.78 -26.36
CA GLU A 22 17.04 21.23 -26.14
C GLU A 22 15.65 21.82 -25.89
N VAL A 23 14.65 21.36 -26.63
CA VAL A 23 13.25 21.79 -26.48
C VAL A 23 12.73 21.36 -25.11
N ARG A 24 13.04 20.14 -24.70
CA ARG A 24 12.68 19.62 -23.37
C ARG A 24 13.36 20.40 -22.24
N SER A 25 14.64 20.75 -22.39
CA SER A 25 15.37 21.57 -21.41
C SER A 25 14.74 22.96 -21.25
N LYS A 26 14.44 23.65 -22.36
CA LYS A 26 13.81 24.98 -22.32
C LYS A 26 12.43 24.95 -21.67
N ALA A 27 11.63 23.92 -21.93
CA ALA A 27 10.34 23.73 -21.29
C ALA A 27 10.50 23.46 -19.79
N MET A 28 11.51 22.69 -19.38
CA MET A 28 11.81 22.43 -17.99
C MET A 28 12.26 23.69 -17.24
N ASP A 29 13.10 24.52 -17.85
CA ASP A 29 13.54 25.79 -17.27
C ASP A 29 12.36 26.74 -17.05
N LYS A 30 11.42 26.82 -18.01
CA LYS A 30 10.17 27.57 -17.85
C LYS A 30 9.34 27.03 -16.67
N LEU A 31 9.19 25.71 -16.56
CA LEU A 31 8.48 25.07 -15.45
C LEU A 31 9.15 25.37 -14.11
N HIS A 32 10.48 25.31 -14.04
CA HIS A 32 11.26 25.67 -12.84
C HIS A 32 11.10 27.14 -12.48
N MET A 33 11.11 28.08 -13.43
CA MET A 33 10.88 29.49 -13.13
C MET A 33 9.50 29.75 -12.53
N ILE A 34 8.46 29.08 -13.04
CA ILE A 34 7.09 29.21 -12.53
C ILE A 34 7.00 28.58 -11.13
N THR A 35 7.45 27.33 -11.00
CA THR A 35 7.37 26.58 -9.73
C THR A 35 8.24 27.21 -8.64
N ALA A 36 9.40 27.80 -8.96
CA ALA A 36 10.26 28.47 -7.99
C ALA A 36 9.61 29.73 -7.36
N ARG A 37 8.69 30.39 -8.08
CA ARG A 37 7.97 31.57 -7.56
C ARG A 37 6.72 31.21 -6.76
N ILE A 38 6.15 30.03 -6.98
CA ILE A 38 4.84 29.64 -6.42
C ILE A 38 4.97 28.55 -5.35
N MET A 39 5.94 27.64 -5.49
CA MET A 39 6.10 26.48 -4.62
C MET A 39 7.33 26.64 -3.72
N LEU A 40 7.11 26.47 -2.42
CA LEU A 40 8.19 26.29 -1.46
C LEU A 40 8.33 24.80 -1.12
N ARG A 41 9.46 24.20 -1.48
CA ARG A 41 9.82 22.83 -1.11
C ARG A 41 11.11 22.83 -0.30
N ARG A 42 11.08 22.25 0.91
CA ARG A 42 12.24 22.04 1.77
C ARG A 42 12.34 20.56 2.12
N MET A 43 13.56 20.03 2.23
CA MET A 43 13.77 18.65 2.68
C MET A 43 14.26 18.66 4.13
N LYS A 44 13.82 17.68 4.93
CA LYS A 44 14.24 17.56 6.34
C LYS A 44 15.77 17.47 6.48
N ARG A 45 16.43 16.81 5.53
CA ARG A 45 17.90 16.66 5.49
C ARG A 45 18.66 18.00 5.42
N ASP A 46 18.05 19.04 4.84
CA ASP A 46 18.68 20.35 4.68
C ASP A 46 18.60 21.19 5.96
N HIS A 47 17.77 20.78 6.92
CA HIS A 47 17.44 21.52 8.14
C HIS A 47 17.52 20.68 9.42
N THR A 48 18.13 19.49 9.38
CA THR A 48 18.20 18.56 10.51
C THR A 48 18.78 19.21 11.76
N SER A 49 19.87 19.98 11.63
CA SER A 49 20.52 20.67 12.75
C SER A 49 19.63 21.72 13.42
N SER A 50 18.80 22.42 12.64
CA SER A 50 17.85 23.42 13.16
C SER A 50 16.56 22.82 13.72
N MET A 51 16.25 21.56 13.36
CA MET A 51 15.00 20.88 13.76
C MET A 51 15.20 19.90 14.93
N GLU A 52 16.44 19.73 15.43
CA GLU A 52 16.81 18.78 16.49
C GLU A 52 16.30 17.35 16.23
N LEU A 53 16.20 16.96 14.96
CA LEU A 53 15.66 15.66 14.58
C LEU A 53 16.74 14.57 14.75
N PRO A 54 16.42 13.45 15.41
CA PRO A 54 17.34 12.33 15.52
C PRO A 54 17.55 11.64 14.17
N PRO A 55 18.60 10.82 14.02
CA PRO A 55 18.88 10.12 12.78
C PRO A 55 17.73 9.16 12.43
N LYS A 56 17.50 9.03 11.11
CA LYS A 56 16.54 8.09 10.52
C LYS A 56 17.30 7.08 9.68
N GLU A 57 17.13 5.80 9.98
CA GLU A 57 17.71 4.70 9.22
C GLU A 57 16.60 3.89 8.54
N VAL A 58 16.89 3.39 7.34
CA VAL A 58 15.97 2.56 6.56
C VAL A 58 16.69 1.26 6.27
N ILE A 59 16.09 0.15 6.68
CA ILE A 59 16.63 -1.19 6.53
C ILE A 59 15.63 -2.00 5.70
N VAL A 60 16.11 -2.73 4.71
CA VAL A 60 15.32 -3.76 4.03
C VAL A 60 15.74 -5.10 4.62
N HIS A 61 14.81 -5.77 5.28
CA HIS A 61 14.99 -7.10 5.85
C HIS A 61 14.44 -8.12 4.85
N ASN A 62 15.38 -8.73 4.13
CA ASN A 62 15.11 -9.71 3.09
C ASN A 62 15.17 -11.12 3.69
N GLU A 63 14.15 -11.92 3.44
CA GLU A 63 14.08 -13.31 3.88
C GLU A 63 13.50 -14.20 2.77
N PHE A 64 13.73 -15.51 2.87
CA PHE A 64 13.18 -16.50 1.93
C PHE A 64 11.96 -17.18 2.54
N PHE A 65 11.01 -17.62 1.70
CA PHE A 65 9.89 -18.42 2.19
C PHE A 65 10.38 -19.67 2.92
N GLY A 66 9.75 -19.98 4.06
CA GLY A 66 9.86 -21.28 4.71
C GLY A 66 9.45 -22.42 3.77
N GLU A 67 9.93 -23.64 4.02
CA GLU A 67 9.79 -24.77 3.09
C GLU A 67 8.33 -25.05 2.69
N ILE A 68 7.42 -25.03 3.68
CA ILE A 68 5.98 -25.28 3.47
C ILE A 68 5.33 -24.16 2.64
N GLU A 69 5.67 -22.91 2.94
CA GLU A 69 5.12 -21.75 2.23
C GLU A 69 5.66 -21.64 0.81
N ARG A 70 6.90 -22.06 0.58
CA ARG A 70 7.55 -21.99 -0.72
C ARG A 70 6.82 -22.82 -1.77
N ASP A 71 6.45 -24.05 -1.44
CA ASP A 71 5.74 -24.94 -2.37
C ASP A 71 4.38 -24.36 -2.79
N PHE A 72 3.60 -23.89 -1.80
CA PHE A 72 2.33 -23.23 -2.05
C PHE A 72 2.51 -21.96 -2.89
N SER A 73 3.45 -21.11 -2.51
CA SER A 73 3.74 -19.86 -3.21
C SER A 73 4.18 -20.07 -4.65
N GLN A 74 5.07 -21.04 -4.89
CA GLN A 74 5.58 -21.35 -6.21
C GLN A 74 4.47 -21.84 -7.15
N SER A 75 3.55 -22.66 -6.64
CA SER A 75 2.38 -23.12 -7.39
C SER A 75 1.50 -21.95 -7.85
N ILE A 76 1.19 -21.02 -6.95
CA ILE A 76 0.40 -19.83 -7.27
C ILE A 76 1.14 -18.92 -8.25
N MET A 77 2.41 -18.60 -7.99
CA MET A 77 3.22 -17.73 -8.85
C MET A 77 3.32 -18.29 -10.27
N THR A 78 3.50 -19.60 -10.43
CA THR A 78 3.56 -20.27 -11.75
C THR A 78 2.23 -20.20 -12.49
N ASN A 79 1.12 -20.49 -11.81
CA ASN A 79 -0.21 -20.43 -12.41
C ASN A 79 -0.58 -19.00 -12.85
N THR A 80 -0.29 -18.04 -11.97
CA THR A 80 -0.51 -16.61 -12.22
C THR A 80 0.31 -16.11 -13.42
N THR A 81 1.59 -16.49 -13.50
CA THR A 81 2.47 -16.15 -14.64
C THR A 81 1.96 -16.76 -15.95
N ARG A 82 1.53 -18.03 -15.94
CA ARG A 82 0.96 -18.69 -17.13
C ARG A 82 -0.32 -17.98 -17.62
N THR A 83 -1.16 -17.55 -16.69
CA THR A 83 -2.39 -16.82 -17.01
C THR A 83 -2.05 -15.46 -17.62
N PHE A 84 -1.09 -14.74 -17.05
CA PHE A 84 -0.57 -13.49 -17.61
C PHE A 84 0.00 -13.65 -19.03
N ASP A 85 0.84 -14.67 -19.26
CA ASP A 85 1.40 -14.94 -20.59
C ASP A 85 0.32 -15.23 -21.64
N THR A 86 -0.80 -15.83 -21.22
CA THR A 86 -1.97 -16.04 -22.09
C THR A 86 -2.61 -14.72 -22.51
N TYR A 87 -2.70 -13.74 -21.60
CA TYR A 87 -3.20 -12.39 -21.92
C TYR A 87 -2.25 -11.63 -22.84
N VAL A 88 -0.94 -11.75 -22.61
CA VAL A 88 0.10 -11.13 -23.45
C VAL A 88 0.07 -11.72 -24.86
N ALA A 89 0.01 -13.05 -25.00
CA ALA A 89 -0.02 -13.74 -26.30
C ALA A 89 -1.25 -13.36 -27.14
N ARG A 90 -2.36 -13.02 -26.49
CA ARG A 90 -3.60 -12.57 -27.15
C ARG A 90 -3.60 -11.07 -27.48
N GLY A 91 -2.61 -10.30 -27.04
CA GLY A 91 -2.54 -8.85 -27.26
C GLY A 91 -3.61 -8.03 -26.52
N VAL A 92 -4.29 -8.63 -25.53
CA VAL A 92 -5.43 -8.02 -24.81
C VAL A 92 -5.06 -7.56 -23.40
N MET A 93 -3.80 -7.22 -23.16
CA MET A 93 -3.28 -6.89 -21.84
C MET A 93 -3.96 -5.66 -21.24
N LEU A 94 -4.08 -4.58 -22.01
CA LEU A 94 -4.73 -3.32 -21.57
C LEU A 94 -6.22 -3.52 -21.28
N ASN A 95 -6.90 -4.33 -22.08
CA ASN A 95 -8.33 -4.62 -21.89
C ASN A 95 -8.60 -5.53 -20.69
N ASN A 96 -7.58 -6.23 -20.17
CA ASN A 96 -7.70 -7.15 -19.04
C ASN A 96 -6.97 -6.64 -17.79
N TYR A 97 -6.78 -5.32 -17.68
CA TYR A 97 -6.03 -4.69 -16.60
C TYR A 97 -6.53 -5.08 -15.20
N ALA A 98 -7.85 -5.17 -15.00
CA ALA A 98 -8.45 -5.62 -13.74
C ALA A 98 -8.06 -7.09 -13.39
N ASN A 99 -8.05 -7.98 -14.38
CA ASN A 99 -7.67 -9.39 -14.18
C ASN A 99 -6.19 -9.51 -13.83
N ILE A 100 -5.32 -8.74 -14.52
CA ILE A 100 -3.89 -8.69 -14.24
C ILE A 100 -3.64 -8.14 -12.83
N PHE A 101 -4.37 -7.13 -12.41
CA PHE A 101 -4.27 -6.62 -11.04
C PHE A 101 -4.74 -7.62 -9.99
N GLY A 102 -5.82 -8.36 -10.25
CA GLY A 102 -6.24 -9.46 -9.38
C GLY A 102 -5.15 -10.52 -9.22
N LEU A 103 -4.48 -10.89 -10.32
CA LEU A 103 -3.34 -11.80 -10.32
C LEU A 103 -2.16 -11.26 -9.48
N ILE A 104 -1.80 -9.98 -9.63
CA ILE A 104 -0.75 -9.36 -8.80
C ILE A 104 -1.16 -9.32 -7.33
N MET A 105 -2.43 -9.01 -7.04
CA MET A 105 -2.96 -8.98 -5.68
C MET A 105 -2.83 -10.36 -5.02
N GLN A 106 -3.13 -11.43 -5.75
CA GLN A 106 -2.96 -12.80 -5.27
C GLN A 106 -1.49 -13.11 -4.94
N MET A 107 -0.56 -12.74 -5.83
CA MET A 107 0.88 -12.92 -5.58
C MET A 107 1.34 -12.18 -4.31
N ARG A 108 0.81 -10.97 -4.05
CA ARG A 108 1.12 -10.19 -2.85
C ARG A 108 0.50 -10.77 -1.58
N GLN A 109 -0.73 -11.26 -1.64
CA GLN A 109 -1.39 -11.91 -0.50
C GLN A 109 -0.63 -13.17 -0.07
N VAL A 110 -0.21 -14.00 -1.03
CA VAL A 110 0.62 -15.19 -0.79
C VAL A 110 1.95 -14.85 -0.14
N ALA A 111 2.61 -13.77 -0.61
CA ALA A 111 3.87 -13.32 -0.02
C ALA A 111 3.74 -12.90 1.44
N ASN A 112 2.54 -12.48 1.87
CA ASN A 112 2.26 -12.15 3.26
C ASN A 112 1.89 -13.37 4.10
N HIS A 113 0.85 -14.11 3.69
CA HIS A 113 0.37 -15.28 4.40
C HIS A 113 -0.56 -16.14 3.50
N PRO A 114 -0.38 -17.47 3.43
CA PRO A 114 -1.21 -18.36 2.59
C PRO A 114 -2.72 -18.24 2.84
N ASP A 115 -3.12 -18.14 4.11
CA ASP A 115 -4.54 -17.99 4.50
C ASP A 115 -5.23 -16.73 3.95
N LEU A 116 -4.49 -15.71 3.49
CA LEU A 116 -5.10 -14.52 2.86
C LEU A 116 -5.75 -14.88 1.51
N LEU A 117 -5.25 -15.90 0.82
CA LEU A 117 -5.87 -16.41 -0.41
C LEU A 117 -7.05 -17.34 -0.15
N LEU A 118 -7.04 -18.04 0.98
CA LEU A 118 -8.03 -19.06 1.28
C LEU A 118 -9.37 -18.40 1.59
N LYS A 119 -10.12 -18.08 0.53
CA LYS A 119 -11.55 -17.79 0.58
C LYS A 119 -12.24 -19.06 1.06
N LYS A 120 -12.29 -19.29 2.38
CA LYS A 120 -13.41 -20.09 2.90
C LYS A 120 -14.65 -19.31 2.54
N HIS A 121 -15.49 -19.92 1.71
CA HIS A 121 -16.88 -19.49 1.53
C HIS A 121 -17.38 -19.09 2.91
N ALA A 122 -17.62 -17.78 3.12
CA ALA A 122 -18.29 -17.35 4.31
C ALA A 122 -19.55 -18.21 4.39
N HIS A 123 -19.77 -18.86 5.54
CA HIS A 123 -20.99 -19.62 5.77
C HIS A 123 -22.17 -18.79 5.26
N GLU A 124 -22.99 -19.38 4.38
CA GLU A 124 -24.17 -18.75 3.80
C GLU A 124 -24.92 -17.97 4.87
N GLY A 125 -24.95 -16.64 4.77
CA GLY A 125 -25.72 -15.78 5.68
C GLY A 125 -25.05 -14.54 6.27
N GLN A 126 -23.76 -14.25 6.01
CA GLN A 126 -23.16 -12.97 6.42
C GLN A 126 -23.02 -12.02 5.23
N ASN A 127 -23.91 -11.02 5.14
CA ASN A 127 -23.91 -9.96 4.11
C ASN A 127 -22.81 -8.91 4.41
N VAL A 128 -21.55 -9.30 4.37
CA VAL A 128 -20.42 -8.36 4.41
C VAL A 128 -20.09 -7.93 2.99
N LEU A 129 -20.02 -6.63 2.74
CA LEU A 129 -19.65 -6.10 1.43
C LEU A 129 -18.13 -6.21 1.29
N VAL A 130 -17.68 -6.98 0.30
CA VAL A 130 -16.26 -7.16 0.00
C VAL A 130 -15.93 -6.34 -1.24
N CYS A 131 -14.86 -5.55 -1.15
CA CYS A 131 -14.38 -4.75 -2.26
C CYS A 131 -13.81 -5.66 -3.35
N ASN A 132 -14.34 -5.54 -4.57
CA ASN A 132 -13.91 -6.37 -5.71
C ASN A 132 -12.57 -5.93 -6.35
N ILE A 133 -11.84 -4.98 -5.73
CA ILE A 133 -10.49 -4.57 -6.16
C ILE A 133 -9.43 -5.02 -5.15
N CYS A 134 -9.66 -4.78 -3.86
CA CYS A 134 -8.68 -5.14 -2.81
C CYS A 134 -9.01 -6.43 -2.08
N ASP A 135 -10.16 -7.08 -2.36
CA ASP A 135 -10.64 -8.30 -1.73
C ASP A 135 -10.76 -8.21 -0.18
N GLU A 136 -10.88 -7.00 0.35
CA GLU A 136 -11.09 -6.73 1.78
C GLU A 136 -12.51 -6.23 2.04
N PRO A 137 -13.03 -6.30 3.28
CA PRO A 137 -14.26 -5.62 3.66
C PRO A 137 -14.24 -4.16 3.16
N ALA A 138 -15.30 -3.76 2.47
CA ALA A 138 -15.33 -2.50 1.75
C ALA A 138 -15.42 -1.31 2.73
N GLU A 139 -14.30 -0.63 2.98
CA GLU A 139 -14.27 0.68 3.64
C GLU A 139 -14.89 1.76 2.73
N GLU A 140 -15.78 2.60 3.28
CA GLU A 140 -16.56 3.58 2.50
C GLU A 140 -17.18 2.94 1.26
N ALA A 141 -17.99 1.90 1.49
CA ALA A 141 -18.50 1.04 0.43
C ALA A 141 -19.34 1.83 -0.57
N VAL A 142 -18.95 1.76 -1.84
CA VAL A 142 -19.67 2.31 -2.98
C VAL A 142 -20.13 1.16 -3.88
N ARG A 143 -21.33 1.27 -4.42
CA ARG A 143 -21.90 0.26 -5.33
C ARG A 143 -21.98 0.81 -6.74
N SER A 144 -21.48 0.02 -7.69
CA SER A 144 -21.61 0.27 -9.13
C SER A 144 -23.00 -0.06 -9.65
N GLN A 145 -23.37 0.43 -10.84
CA GLN A 145 -24.64 0.08 -11.49
C GLN A 145 -24.81 -1.43 -11.74
N CYS A 146 -23.70 -2.15 -11.96
CA CYS A 146 -23.69 -3.61 -12.07
C CYS A 146 -23.80 -4.33 -10.70
N LYS A 147 -24.12 -3.60 -9.63
CA LYS A 147 -24.32 -4.06 -8.25
C LYS A 147 -23.10 -4.71 -7.61
N HIS A 148 -21.90 -4.38 -8.08
CA HIS A 148 -20.66 -4.77 -7.44
C HIS A 148 -20.17 -3.69 -6.49
N GLU A 149 -19.73 -4.12 -5.31
CA GLU A 149 -19.22 -3.26 -4.25
C GLU A 149 -17.71 -3.08 -4.30
N PHE A 150 -17.27 -1.89 -3.87
CA PHE A 150 -15.88 -1.50 -3.85
C PHE A 150 -15.60 -0.49 -2.73
N CYS A 151 -14.34 -0.35 -2.32
CA CYS A 151 -13.91 0.80 -1.52
C CYS A 151 -13.88 2.06 -2.40
N ARG A 152 -14.38 3.20 -1.90
CA ARG A 152 -14.33 4.49 -2.62
C ARG A 152 -12.92 4.84 -3.10
N SER A 153 -11.92 4.65 -2.25
CA SER A 153 -10.50 4.88 -2.57
C SER A 153 -9.97 3.94 -3.68
N CYS A 154 -10.35 2.66 -3.65
CA CYS A 154 -9.94 1.69 -4.65
C CYS A 154 -10.54 1.99 -6.02
N VAL A 155 -11.84 2.31 -6.09
CA VAL A 155 -12.51 2.66 -7.36
C VAL A 155 -11.92 3.94 -7.93
N LYS A 156 -11.71 4.96 -7.10
CA LYS A 156 -11.13 6.22 -7.53
C LYS A 156 -9.77 6.00 -8.18
N SER A 157 -8.92 5.20 -7.54
CA SER A 157 -7.60 4.82 -8.08
C SER A 157 -7.72 4.03 -9.39
N TYR A 158 -8.71 3.14 -9.48
CA TYR A 158 -8.96 2.34 -10.67
C TYR A 158 -9.47 3.18 -11.86
N LEU A 159 -10.49 4.03 -11.67
CA LEU A 159 -11.01 4.93 -12.70
C LEU A 159 -9.92 5.86 -13.23
N GLN A 160 -9.13 6.45 -12.33
CA GLN A 160 -7.98 7.28 -12.70
C GLN A 160 -6.98 6.51 -13.56
N SER A 161 -6.71 5.25 -13.23
CA SER A 161 -5.79 4.44 -14.03
C SER A 161 -6.29 4.13 -15.45
N VAL A 162 -7.62 4.07 -15.66
CA VAL A 162 -8.20 3.70 -16.96
C VAL A 162 -8.41 4.92 -17.87
N GLU A 163 -8.92 6.04 -17.33
CA GLU A 163 -9.12 7.30 -18.08
C GLU A 163 -7.82 7.75 -18.76
N GLU A 164 -6.69 7.57 -18.10
CA GLU A 164 -5.40 8.05 -18.58
C GLU A 164 -4.75 7.13 -19.63
N THR A 165 -5.18 5.88 -19.73
CA THR A 165 -4.82 4.96 -20.83
C THR A 165 -5.73 5.11 -22.06
N GLY A 166 -6.76 5.97 -21.99
CA GLY A 166 -7.74 6.14 -23.05
C GLY A 166 -8.63 4.90 -23.27
N GLY A 167 -8.74 4.05 -22.25
CA GLY A 167 -9.58 2.86 -22.27
C GLY A 167 -10.95 3.11 -21.63
N ASP A 168 -11.90 2.21 -21.91
CA ASP A 168 -13.20 2.19 -21.22
C ASP A 168 -13.03 1.52 -19.85
N ALA A 169 -13.43 2.20 -18.77
CA ALA A 169 -13.36 1.64 -17.43
C ALA A 169 -14.42 0.55 -17.27
N ASP A 170 -13.98 -0.71 -17.22
CA ASP A 170 -14.87 -1.85 -17.00
C ASP A 170 -14.87 -2.30 -15.54
N CYS A 171 -16.00 -2.83 -15.07
CA CYS A 171 -16.09 -3.41 -13.73
C CYS A 171 -15.13 -4.61 -13.59
N PRO A 172 -14.23 -4.63 -12.58
CA PRO A 172 -13.29 -5.73 -12.34
C PRO A 172 -13.92 -7.12 -12.16
N ARG A 173 -15.22 -7.19 -11.82
CA ARG A 173 -15.92 -8.45 -11.56
C ARG A 173 -16.74 -8.97 -12.73
N CYS A 174 -17.40 -8.09 -13.47
CA CYS A 174 -18.33 -8.49 -14.53
C CYS A 174 -18.02 -7.91 -15.91
N HIS A 175 -16.97 -7.09 -16.03
CA HIS A 175 -16.50 -6.53 -17.30
C HIS A 175 -17.58 -5.77 -18.09
N ILE A 176 -18.52 -5.17 -17.37
CA ILE A 176 -19.52 -4.22 -17.91
C ILE A 176 -18.96 -2.82 -17.66
N PRO A 177 -19.20 -1.84 -18.56
CA PRO A 177 -18.80 -0.45 -18.34
C PRO A 177 -19.15 0.03 -16.93
N LEU A 178 -18.13 0.46 -16.21
CA LEU A 178 -18.17 0.82 -14.80
C LEU A 178 -18.81 2.21 -14.67
N ALA A 179 -20.13 2.22 -14.57
CA ALA A 179 -20.87 3.39 -14.11
C ALA A 179 -20.99 3.35 -12.58
N ILE A 180 -20.32 4.28 -11.90
CA ILE A 180 -20.36 4.40 -10.45
C ILE A 180 -20.34 5.86 -10.03
N ASP A 181 -21.25 6.22 -9.13
CA ASP A 181 -21.29 7.54 -8.50
C ASP A 181 -20.36 7.55 -7.29
N LEU A 182 -19.29 8.34 -7.32
CA LEU A 182 -18.32 8.41 -6.22
C LEU A 182 -18.83 9.24 -5.03
N ASP A 183 -19.80 10.11 -5.27
CA ASP A 183 -20.42 10.99 -4.27
C ASP A 183 -21.65 10.33 -3.61
N GLN A 184 -21.98 9.09 -4.00
CA GLN A 184 -23.02 8.30 -3.35
C GLN A 184 -22.75 8.18 -1.84
N PRO A 185 -23.78 8.17 -0.99
CA PRO A 185 -23.62 7.92 0.44
C PRO A 185 -22.95 6.57 0.65
N ASP A 186 -22.11 6.48 1.68
CA ASP A 186 -21.49 5.24 2.08
C ASP A 186 -22.54 4.20 2.48
N ILE A 187 -22.38 2.98 1.97
CA ILE A 187 -23.27 1.89 2.33
C ILE A 187 -22.86 1.39 3.70
N GLU A 188 -23.65 1.77 4.72
CA GLU A 188 -23.45 1.33 6.09
C GLU A 188 -23.46 -0.21 6.17
N GLN A 189 -22.43 -0.76 6.78
CA GLN A 189 -22.32 -2.18 7.10
C GLN A 189 -22.42 -2.35 8.61
N ASP A 190 -23.09 -3.41 9.04
CA ASP A 190 -23.14 -3.75 10.46
C ASP A 190 -21.73 -4.13 10.95
N GLU A 191 -21.14 -3.26 11.76
CA GLU A 191 -19.79 -3.45 12.31
C GLU A 191 -19.64 -4.79 13.03
N ASP A 192 -20.69 -5.29 13.68
CA ASP A 192 -20.62 -6.55 14.42
C ASP A 192 -20.62 -7.75 13.48
N VAL A 193 -21.26 -7.65 12.31
CA VAL A 193 -21.19 -8.67 11.25
C VAL A 193 -19.80 -8.63 10.57
N VAL A 194 -19.25 -7.44 10.33
CA VAL A 194 -17.89 -7.28 9.79
C VAL A 194 -16.85 -7.86 10.75
N LYS A 195 -16.94 -7.54 12.05
CA LYS A 195 -16.08 -8.13 13.09
C LYS A 195 -16.22 -9.64 13.18
N LYS A 196 -17.44 -10.18 13.06
CA LYS A 196 -17.67 -11.63 13.00
C LYS A 196 -17.10 -12.28 11.75
N SER A 197 -16.99 -11.55 10.64
CA SER A 197 -16.40 -12.03 9.39
C SER A 197 -14.86 -11.95 9.34
N SER A 198 -14.22 -11.42 10.38
CA SER A 198 -12.74 -11.31 10.50
C SER A 198 -12.05 -12.62 10.16
N ILE A 199 -10.86 -12.53 9.55
CA ILE A 199 -10.11 -13.71 9.07
C ILE A 199 -9.84 -14.72 10.21
N ILE A 200 -9.64 -14.19 11.41
CA ILE A 200 -9.49 -14.89 12.69
C ILE A 200 -10.63 -15.88 12.94
N ASN A 201 -11.88 -15.54 12.58
CA ASN A 201 -13.03 -16.42 12.78
C ASN A 201 -13.20 -17.45 11.64
N ARG A 202 -12.54 -17.25 10.50
CA ARG A 202 -12.57 -18.18 9.35
C ARG A 202 -11.55 -19.31 9.53
N ILE A 203 -10.44 -19.04 10.20
CA ILE A 203 -9.35 -20.01 10.38
C ILE A 203 -9.53 -20.79 11.68
N LYS A 204 -9.33 -22.11 11.63
CA LYS A 204 -9.26 -22.94 12.84
C LYS A 204 -7.89 -22.72 13.49
N MET A 205 -7.86 -21.94 14.55
CA MET A 205 -6.64 -21.52 15.24
C MET A 205 -5.78 -22.66 15.83
N GLU A 206 -6.38 -23.83 16.02
CA GLU A 206 -5.71 -25.02 16.57
C GLU A 206 -4.60 -25.55 15.64
N ASN A 207 -4.76 -25.39 14.32
CA ASN A 207 -3.79 -25.83 13.31
C ASN A 207 -3.18 -24.65 12.52
N TRP A 208 -3.25 -23.44 13.06
CA TRP A 208 -2.73 -22.27 12.36
C TRP A 208 -1.20 -22.30 12.29
N THR A 209 -0.67 -22.13 11.09
CA THR A 209 0.76 -22.01 10.81
C THR A 209 1.13 -20.55 10.60
N SER A 210 2.14 -20.09 11.31
CA SER A 210 2.67 -18.74 11.15
C SER A 210 3.38 -18.56 9.82
N SER A 211 3.16 -17.43 9.16
CA SER A 211 3.95 -17.09 7.98
C SER A 211 5.34 -16.59 8.29
N THR A 212 6.25 -16.75 7.32
CA THR A 212 7.65 -16.34 7.44
C THR A 212 7.77 -14.88 7.85
N LYS A 213 6.95 -13.99 7.27
CA LYS A 213 6.94 -12.56 7.63
C LYS A 213 6.49 -12.28 9.06
N ILE A 214 5.47 -13.00 9.53
CA ILE A 214 4.97 -12.79 10.89
C ILE A 214 6.04 -13.25 11.89
N GLU A 215 6.70 -14.39 11.64
CA GLU A 215 7.78 -14.86 12.51
C GLU A 215 8.99 -13.92 12.47
N MET A 216 9.36 -13.40 11.29
CA MET A 216 10.39 -12.37 11.16
C MET A 216 10.04 -11.12 11.98
N LEU A 217 8.81 -10.63 11.86
CA LEU A 217 8.33 -9.47 12.64
C LEU A 217 8.38 -9.74 14.15
N VAL A 218 7.92 -10.92 14.59
CA VAL A 218 7.97 -11.33 16.00
C VAL A 218 9.41 -11.38 16.50
N TYR A 219 10.32 -11.94 15.70
CA TYR A 219 11.74 -12.02 16.03
C TYR A 219 12.36 -10.63 16.17
N ASP A 220 12.12 -9.74 15.21
CA ASP A 220 12.63 -8.36 15.23
C ASP A 220 12.08 -7.57 16.43
N LEU A 221 10.80 -7.71 16.73
CA LEU A 221 10.18 -7.10 17.91
C LEU A 221 10.74 -7.67 19.21
N TYR A 222 10.98 -8.98 19.28
CA TYR A 222 11.57 -9.62 20.45
C TYR A 222 13.01 -9.16 20.69
N LYS A 223 13.81 -9.01 19.63
CA LYS A 223 15.18 -8.46 19.70
C LYS A 223 15.21 -7.03 20.23
N LEU A 224 14.15 -6.26 20.00
CA LEU A 224 14.02 -4.90 20.51
C LEU A 224 13.62 -4.84 21.99
N ARG A 225 13.06 -5.91 22.55
CA ARG A 225 12.71 -5.96 23.98
C ARG A 225 13.96 -5.90 24.83
N SER A 226 13.96 -4.98 25.79
CA SER A 226 15.03 -4.84 26.76
C SER A 226 14.45 -4.62 28.14
N LYS A 227 15.12 -5.13 29.17
CA LYS A 227 14.73 -4.90 30.57
C LYS A 227 14.82 -3.42 30.99
N LYS A 228 15.53 -2.59 30.21
CA LYS A 228 15.81 -1.18 30.54
C LYS A 228 14.85 -0.18 29.90
N GLN A 229 14.27 -0.52 28.74
CA GLN A 229 13.41 0.39 28.00
C GLN A 229 12.41 -0.36 27.12
N THR A 230 11.20 0.20 27.02
CA THR A 230 10.18 -0.24 26.06
C THR A 230 10.26 0.63 24.82
N LEU A 231 10.57 0.01 23.68
CA LEU A 231 10.56 0.69 22.38
C LEU A 231 9.21 0.45 21.71
N LYS A 232 8.44 1.53 21.55
CA LYS A 232 7.19 1.48 20.81
C LYS A 232 7.44 1.36 19.32
N SER A 233 6.70 0.45 18.69
CA SER A 233 6.82 0.10 17.28
C SER A 233 5.48 0.31 16.57
N ILE A 234 5.52 0.79 15.33
CA ILE A 234 4.36 0.86 14.44
C ILE A 234 4.54 -0.19 13.36
N VAL A 235 3.48 -0.94 13.06
CA VAL A 235 3.45 -1.93 11.99
C VAL A 235 2.41 -1.48 10.98
N PHE A 236 2.86 -1.24 9.75
CA PHE A 236 2.01 -0.91 8.62
C PHE A 236 1.81 -2.13 7.73
N SER A 237 0.57 -2.31 7.28
CA SER A 237 0.22 -3.25 6.22
C SER A 237 -0.91 -2.66 5.38
N GLN A 238 -0.92 -2.95 4.08
CA GLN A 238 -2.05 -2.64 3.22
C GLN A 238 -3.28 -3.49 3.56
N PHE A 239 -3.07 -4.72 4.05
CA PHE A 239 -4.12 -5.69 4.27
C PHE A 239 -4.55 -5.69 5.74
N THR A 240 -5.77 -5.25 6.00
CA THR A 240 -6.40 -5.32 7.34
C THR A 240 -6.44 -6.77 7.87
N SER A 241 -6.70 -7.71 6.97
CA SER A 241 -6.65 -9.15 7.25
C SER A 241 -5.27 -9.63 7.73
N MET A 242 -4.19 -9.11 7.15
CA MET A 242 -2.82 -9.41 7.60
C MET A 242 -2.55 -8.80 9.00
N LEU A 243 -3.02 -7.58 9.26
CA LEU A 243 -2.90 -6.96 10.59
C LEU A 243 -3.61 -7.78 11.67
N GLN A 244 -4.77 -8.36 11.37
CA GLN A 244 -5.48 -9.24 12.29
C GLN A 244 -4.67 -10.51 12.63
N LEU A 245 -4.04 -11.14 11.63
CA LEU A 245 -3.16 -12.30 11.85
C LEU A 245 -1.94 -11.93 12.69
N ILE A 246 -1.31 -10.80 12.38
CA ILE A 246 -0.18 -10.25 13.14
C ILE A 246 -0.61 -9.97 14.59
N GLU A 247 -1.74 -9.31 14.79
CA GLU A 247 -2.27 -8.99 16.12
C GLU A 247 -2.41 -10.24 16.97
N TRP A 248 -3.06 -11.26 16.42
CA TRP A 248 -3.28 -12.52 17.12
C TRP A 248 -1.95 -13.18 17.50
N ARG A 249 -0.98 -13.24 16.57
CA ARG A 249 0.32 -13.87 16.83
C ARG A 249 1.16 -13.09 17.84
N LEU A 250 1.13 -11.77 17.79
CA LEU A 250 1.82 -10.88 18.73
C LEU A 250 1.24 -10.98 20.14
N ARG A 251 -0.09 -11.01 20.28
CA ARG A 251 -0.74 -11.22 21.59
C ARG A 251 -0.37 -12.57 22.20
N ARG A 252 -0.28 -13.63 21.39
CA ARG A 252 0.22 -14.95 21.84
C ARG A 252 1.68 -14.93 22.27
N ALA A 253 2.50 -14.06 21.67
CA ALA A 253 3.89 -13.84 22.07
C ALA A 253 4.03 -12.90 23.30
N GLY A 254 2.92 -12.39 23.85
CA GLY A 254 2.90 -11.53 25.03
C GLY A 254 3.22 -10.07 24.74
N PHE A 255 2.93 -9.59 23.53
CA PHE A 255 2.96 -8.16 23.20
C PHE A 255 1.58 -7.53 23.37
N ASN A 256 1.53 -6.35 23.97
CA ASN A 256 0.33 -5.53 23.99
C ASN A 256 0.22 -4.73 22.70
N THR A 257 -0.87 -4.95 21.97
CA THR A 257 -1.13 -4.36 20.66
C THR A 257 -2.33 -3.43 20.70
N VAL A 258 -2.31 -2.40 19.87
CA VAL A 258 -3.47 -1.56 19.57
C VAL A 258 -3.57 -1.47 18.05
N MET A 259 -4.78 -1.59 17.51
CA MET A 259 -5.02 -1.54 16.07
C MET A 259 -5.81 -0.30 15.68
N LEU A 260 -5.43 0.29 14.55
CA LEU A 260 -6.14 1.37 13.88
C LEU A 260 -6.56 0.91 12.49
N ASP A 261 -7.87 0.71 12.34
CA ASP A 261 -8.56 0.30 11.12
C ASP A 261 -9.29 1.52 10.50
N GLY A 262 -9.46 1.51 9.17
CA GLY A 262 -10.26 2.50 8.45
C GLY A 262 -11.74 2.47 8.84
N SER A 263 -12.27 1.34 9.32
CA SER A 263 -13.65 1.21 9.79
C SER A 263 -13.95 1.95 11.10
N MET A 264 -12.93 2.40 11.84
CA MET A 264 -13.13 3.02 13.16
C MET A 264 -13.70 4.43 13.04
N THR A 265 -14.66 4.75 13.91
CA THR A 265 -15.19 6.12 14.04
C THR A 265 -14.07 7.10 14.46
N PRO A 266 -14.19 8.41 14.14
CA PRO A 266 -13.19 9.41 14.52
C PRO A 266 -12.88 9.43 16.03
N ILE A 267 -13.89 9.20 16.88
CA ILE A 267 -13.73 9.17 18.34
C ILE A 267 -12.92 7.94 18.78
N GLN A 268 -13.24 6.76 18.25
CA GLN A 268 -12.50 5.52 18.56
C GLN A 268 -11.05 5.61 18.07
N ARG A 269 -10.84 6.20 16.89
CA ARG A 269 -9.51 6.45 16.33
C ARG A 269 -8.68 7.32 17.27
N GLN A 270 -9.23 8.46 17.70
CA GLN A 270 -8.55 9.38 18.62
C GLN A 270 -8.20 8.70 19.95
N ARG A 271 -9.14 7.94 20.54
CA ARG A 271 -8.88 7.17 21.78
C ARG A 271 -7.77 6.14 21.61
N SER A 272 -7.72 5.46 20.47
CA SER A 272 -6.68 4.45 20.20
C SER A 272 -5.29 5.08 20.09
N ILE A 273 -5.20 6.26 19.47
CA ILE A 273 -3.97 7.04 19.38
C ILE A 273 -3.56 7.53 20.77
N GLU A 274 -4.48 8.12 21.55
CA GLU A 274 -4.20 8.60 22.90
C GLU A 274 -3.76 7.47 23.84
N TYR A 275 -4.41 6.31 23.73
CA TYR A 275 -4.04 5.12 24.49
C TYR A 275 -2.64 4.63 24.12
N PHE A 276 -2.29 4.59 22.82
CA PHE A 276 -0.95 4.27 22.37
C PHE A 276 0.10 5.28 22.82
N MET A 277 -0.20 6.59 22.81
CA MET A 277 0.75 7.63 23.21
C MET A 277 0.99 7.63 24.73
N THR A 278 -0.08 7.48 25.53
CA THR A 278 -0.05 7.64 26.99
C THR A 278 0.39 6.38 27.72
N ASN A 279 -0.01 5.20 27.25
CA ASN A 279 0.26 3.95 27.96
C ASN A 279 1.65 3.40 27.61
N SER A 280 2.49 3.15 28.62
CA SER A 280 3.82 2.55 28.46
C SER A 280 3.79 1.05 28.19
N ASP A 281 2.69 0.39 28.53
CA ASP A 281 2.56 -1.07 28.41
C ASP A 281 2.31 -1.52 26.97
N VAL A 282 1.87 -0.60 26.11
CA VAL A 282 1.62 -0.87 24.69
C VAL A 282 2.93 -0.79 23.92
N GLU A 283 3.31 -1.90 23.30
CA GLU A 283 4.55 -2.03 22.56
C GLU A 283 4.35 -1.84 21.06
N VAL A 284 3.19 -2.25 20.53
CA VAL A 284 2.95 -2.31 19.08
C VAL A 284 1.66 -1.61 18.68
N PHE A 285 1.75 -0.73 17.69
CA PHE A 285 0.61 -0.08 17.04
C PHE A 285 0.45 -0.58 15.61
N LEU A 286 -0.65 -1.29 15.35
CA LEU A 286 -0.98 -1.84 14.04
C LEU A 286 -1.81 -0.81 13.28
N VAL A 287 -1.38 -0.40 12.09
CA VAL A 287 -2.04 0.65 11.32
C VAL A 287 -2.26 0.20 9.90
N SER A 288 -3.52 0.20 9.45
CA SER A 288 -3.81 -0.03 8.04
C SER A 288 -3.27 1.15 7.21
N LEU A 289 -2.63 0.85 6.09
CA LEU A 289 -1.97 1.88 5.30
C LEU A 289 -2.98 2.91 4.74
N LYS A 290 -4.23 2.48 4.50
CA LYS A 290 -5.36 3.35 4.13
C LYS A 290 -5.72 4.33 5.24
N ALA A 291 -5.76 3.88 6.49
CA ALA A 291 -6.05 4.74 7.64
C ALA A 291 -4.84 5.60 8.06
N GLY A 292 -3.62 5.17 7.70
CA GLY A 292 -2.37 5.92 7.88
C GLY A 292 -2.22 7.17 7.00
N GLY A 293 -3.06 7.34 5.97
CA GLY A 293 -3.09 8.51 5.10
C GLY A 293 -3.54 9.81 5.80
N VAL A 294 -4.17 9.70 6.97
CA VAL A 294 -4.62 10.85 7.78
C VAL A 294 -3.44 11.43 8.58
N ALA A 295 -3.48 12.73 8.89
CA ALA A 295 -2.40 13.47 9.55
C ALA A 295 -2.20 13.09 11.04
N LEU A 296 -1.72 11.87 11.32
CA LEU A 296 -1.44 11.38 12.66
C LEU A 296 -0.05 11.81 13.16
N ASN A 297 0.08 12.18 14.44
CA ASN A 297 1.37 12.47 15.06
C ASN A 297 1.76 11.33 16.02
N LEU A 298 2.70 10.50 15.61
CA LEU A 298 3.07 9.26 16.31
C LEU A 298 4.52 9.29 16.80
N THR A 299 4.93 10.40 17.42
CA THR A 299 6.31 10.66 17.85
C THR A 299 6.79 9.75 18.99
N GLU A 300 5.90 9.06 19.70
CA GLU A 300 6.31 8.09 20.74
C GLU A 300 6.88 6.80 20.16
N ALA A 301 6.56 6.47 18.91
CA ALA A 301 7.13 5.33 18.23
C ALA A 301 8.52 5.68 17.66
N SER A 302 9.46 4.77 17.82
CA SER A 302 10.83 4.90 17.27
C SER A 302 11.13 3.85 16.20
N ARG A 303 10.33 2.79 16.14
CA ARG A 303 10.49 1.69 15.19
C ARG A 303 9.27 1.64 14.29
N VAL A 304 9.50 1.51 13.00
CA VAL A 304 8.43 1.35 12.01
C VAL A 304 8.73 0.10 11.21
N PHE A 305 7.76 -0.81 11.13
CA PHE A 305 7.81 -1.99 10.31
C PHE A 305 6.80 -1.85 9.19
N ILE A 306 7.25 -2.06 7.96
CA ILE A 306 6.39 -2.09 6.77
C ILE A 306 6.36 -3.55 6.34
N VAL A 307 5.21 -4.20 6.54
CA VAL A 307 5.06 -5.64 6.33
C VAL A 307 4.99 -5.97 4.85
N ASP A 308 4.30 -5.15 4.06
CA ASP A 308 4.14 -5.32 2.62
C ASP A 308 4.47 -4.01 1.89
N PRO A 309 5.28 -4.09 0.81
CA PRO A 309 5.62 -2.91 0.03
C PRO A 309 4.40 -2.44 -0.77
N TRP A 310 4.23 -1.12 -0.87
CA TRP A 310 3.14 -0.52 -1.63
C TRP A 310 3.56 -0.11 -3.05
N TRP A 311 2.62 0.26 -3.92
CA TRP A 311 2.96 0.75 -5.27
C TRP A 311 3.61 2.13 -5.24
N ASN A 312 3.10 2.99 -4.35
CA ASN A 312 3.51 4.38 -4.26
C ASN A 312 4.53 4.56 -3.11
N PRO A 313 5.84 4.67 -3.40
CA PRO A 313 6.84 4.85 -2.35
C PRO A 313 6.64 6.16 -1.58
N ALA A 314 6.10 7.21 -2.21
CA ALA A 314 5.91 8.50 -1.52
C ALA A 314 4.91 8.40 -0.37
N ALA A 315 3.87 7.59 -0.54
CA ALA A 315 2.82 7.47 0.44
C ALA A 315 3.18 6.45 1.54
N GLU A 316 4.02 5.44 1.24
CA GLU A 316 4.75 4.65 2.26
C GLU A 316 5.66 5.55 3.12
N TRP A 317 6.48 6.39 2.48
CA TRP A 317 7.34 7.34 3.18
C TRP A 317 6.56 8.36 3.99
N GLN A 318 5.41 8.80 3.49
CA GLN A 318 4.54 9.73 4.21
C GLN A 318 4.03 9.12 5.51
N SER A 319 3.68 7.83 5.50
CA SER A 319 3.25 7.06 6.67
C SER A 319 4.41 6.83 7.64
N ALA A 320 5.59 6.45 7.14
CA ALA A 320 6.77 6.24 7.98
C ALA A 320 7.30 7.55 8.61
N ASP A 321 7.24 8.67 7.88
CA ASP A 321 7.65 9.99 8.37
C ASP A 321 6.74 10.57 9.47
N ARG A 322 5.63 9.90 9.83
CA ARG A 322 4.76 10.30 10.94
C ARG A 322 5.42 10.14 12.31
N CYS A 323 6.36 9.20 12.45
CA CYS A 323 7.14 9.03 13.69
C CYS A 323 8.41 9.90 13.70
N HIS A 324 8.97 10.20 12.52
CA HIS A 324 10.13 11.08 12.35
C HIS A 324 9.68 12.54 12.18
N ARG A 325 9.15 13.10 13.26
CA ARG A 325 8.60 14.46 13.37
C ARG A 325 9.27 15.25 14.49
N ILE A 326 9.12 16.58 14.44
CA ILE A 326 9.58 17.48 15.50
C ILE A 326 8.95 17.01 16.83
N GLY A 327 9.77 16.83 17.86
CA GLY A 327 9.38 16.24 19.14
C GLY A 327 9.86 14.80 19.35
N GLN A 328 10.32 14.13 18.29
CA GLN A 328 11.00 12.84 18.41
C GLN A 328 12.37 13.01 19.06
N LYS A 329 12.67 12.20 20.09
CA LYS A 329 13.94 12.24 20.82
C LYS A 329 14.81 11.01 20.58
N ARG A 330 14.26 9.96 19.97
CA ARG A 330 14.94 8.68 19.75
C ARG A 330 15.25 8.50 18.26
N PRO A 331 16.38 7.86 17.91
CA PRO A 331 16.65 7.43 16.54
C PRO A 331 15.48 6.63 15.98
N CYS A 332 15.03 7.00 14.77
CA CYS A 332 13.97 6.29 14.08
C CYS A 332 14.58 5.24 13.15
N VAL A 333 14.06 4.02 13.20
CA VAL A 333 14.44 2.97 12.25
C VAL A 333 13.20 2.44 11.57
N ILE A 334 13.22 2.47 10.23
CA ILE A 334 12.17 1.96 9.36
C ILE A 334 12.68 0.66 8.75
N THR A 335 12.04 -0.45 9.09
CA THR A 335 12.35 -1.77 8.57
C THR A 335 11.28 -2.18 7.57
N ARG A 336 11.67 -2.46 6.33
CA ARG A 336 10.81 -3.05 5.30
C ARG A 336 11.01 -4.56 5.30
N LEU A 337 9.93 -5.30 5.46
CA LEU A 337 9.94 -6.75 5.36
C LEU A 337 9.70 -7.14 3.90
N CYS A 338 10.59 -7.91 3.31
CA CYS A 338 10.48 -8.32 1.92
C CYS A 338 10.84 -9.80 1.76
N ILE A 339 10.03 -10.53 1.00
CA ILE A 339 10.37 -11.91 0.63
C ILE A 339 11.04 -11.90 -0.74
N GLU A 340 12.30 -12.37 -0.79
CA GLU A 340 13.15 -12.31 -1.99
C GLU A 340 12.56 -13.07 -3.18
N ASP A 341 12.08 -14.30 -2.95
CA ASP A 341 11.55 -15.19 -3.98
C ASP A 341 10.11 -14.84 -4.43
N SER A 342 9.69 -13.58 -4.30
CA SER A 342 8.30 -13.19 -4.49
C SER A 342 8.12 -12.00 -5.43
N VAL A 343 6.87 -11.59 -5.64
CA VAL A 343 6.56 -10.34 -6.36
C VAL A 343 7.07 -9.10 -5.61
N GLU A 344 7.32 -9.21 -4.31
CA GLU A 344 7.66 -8.06 -3.46
C GLU A 344 9.07 -7.52 -3.71
N SER A 345 10.07 -8.40 -3.91
CA SER A 345 11.42 -7.98 -4.27
C SER A 345 11.41 -7.17 -5.57
N ARG A 346 10.63 -7.63 -6.56
CA ARG A 346 10.38 -6.94 -7.83
C ARG A 346 9.67 -5.60 -7.63
N MET A 347 8.68 -5.54 -6.73
CA MET A 347 8.03 -4.28 -6.37
C MET A 347 9.00 -3.28 -5.74
N VAL A 348 9.86 -3.72 -4.81
CA VAL A 348 10.87 -2.86 -4.19
C VAL A 348 11.86 -2.35 -5.24
N MET A 349 12.32 -3.20 -6.16
CA MET A 349 13.18 -2.78 -7.28
C MET A 349 12.50 -1.72 -8.17
N LEU A 350 11.20 -1.88 -8.47
CA LEU A 350 10.45 -0.88 -9.22
C LEU A 350 10.30 0.44 -8.45
N GLN A 351 10.04 0.37 -7.14
CA GLN A 351 9.99 1.57 -6.30
C GLN A 351 11.33 2.31 -6.33
N GLU A 352 12.46 1.61 -6.23
CA GLU A 352 13.80 2.20 -6.28
C GLU A 352 14.10 2.82 -7.63
N LYS A 353 13.75 2.13 -8.73
CA LYS A 353 13.85 2.67 -10.09
C LYS A 353 13.05 3.96 -10.23
N LYS A 354 11.81 3.98 -9.74
CA LYS A 354 10.94 5.17 -9.73
C LYS A 354 11.52 6.28 -8.84
N ALA A 355 12.03 5.96 -7.65
CA ALA A 355 12.64 6.92 -6.74
C ALA A 355 13.91 7.56 -7.33
N ASN A 356 14.74 6.78 -8.02
CA ASN A 356 15.95 7.26 -8.68
C ASN A 356 15.63 8.17 -9.88
N MET A 357 14.60 7.85 -10.66
CA MET A 357 14.10 8.75 -11.70
C MET A 357 13.63 10.10 -11.11
N ILE A 358 12.96 10.08 -9.95
CA ILE A 358 12.52 11.31 -9.26
C ILE A 358 13.71 12.14 -8.77
N ASN A 359 14.76 11.51 -8.26
CA ASN A 359 15.97 12.22 -7.82
C ASN A 359 16.75 12.82 -9.00
N GLY A 360 16.70 12.18 -10.18
CA GLY A 360 17.33 12.66 -11.41
C GLY A 360 16.54 13.71 -12.17
N THR A 361 15.23 13.85 -11.94
CA THR A 361 14.35 14.82 -12.62
C THR A 361 13.56 15.61 -11.58
N ILE A 362 14.12 16.75 -11.17
CA ILE A 362 13.46 17.69 -10.25
C ILE A 362 12.17 18.20 -10.92
N ASN A 363 11.01 17.72 -10.46
CA ASN A 363 9.64 18.13 -10.86
C ASN A 363 9.02 17.44 -12.07
N ASN A 364 8.74 16.14 -12.01
CA ASN A 364 7.63 15.58 -12.79
C ASN A 364 6.60 14.85 -11.91
N ASP A 365 5.37 14.84 -12.41
CA ASP A 365 4.09 14.70 -11.74
C ASP A 365 3.96 13.61 -10.68
N LYS A 366 3.29 13.95 -9.58
CA LYS A 366 2.87 13.00 -8.54
C LYS A 366 1.86 11.97 -9.05
N THR A 367 1.15 12.27 -10.13
CA THR A 367 0.11 11.41 -10.75
C THR A 367 0.71 10.30 -11.61
N SER A 368 1.85 10.52 -12.26
CA SER A 368 2.61 9.48 -12.98
C SER A 368 3.22 8.42 -12.04
N MET A 369 3.12 8.62 -10.72
CA MET A 369 3.69 7.76 -9.68
C MET A 369 2.79 6.57 -9.32
N GLU A 370 1.51 6.60 -9.67
CA GLU A 370 0.54 5.51 -9.39
C GLU A 370 0.37 4.53 -10.56
N LYS A 371 0.84 4.91 -11.75
CA LYS A 371 0.68 4.12 -12.97
C LYS A 371 1.71 2.99 -13.04
N LEU A 372 1.27 1.78 -13.38
CA LEU A 372 2.13 0.69 -13.83
C LEU A 372 2.12 0.69 -15.35
N THR A 373 3.29 0.82 -15.98
CA THR A 373 3.38 0.67 -17.43
C THR A 373 3.23 -0.80 -17.82
N PRO A 374 2.88 -1.09 -19.09
CA PRO A 374 2.97 -2.45 -19.63
C PRO A 374 4.30 -3.14 -19.33
N GLU A 375 5.42 -2.42 -19.42
CA GLU A 375 6.74 -2.96 -19.09
C GLU A 375 6.90 -3.24 -17.59
N ASP A 376 6.43 -2.34 -16.72
CA ASP A 376 6.42 -2.57 -15.26
C ASP A 376 5.62 -3.83 -14.91
N MET A 377 4.49 -4.06 -15.59
CA MET A 377 3.69 -5.28 -15.42
C MET A 377 4.46 -6.51 -15.85
N GLN A 378 5.03 -6.52 -17.05
CA GLN A 378 5.83 -7.67 -17.51
C GLN A 378 6.98 -7.99 -16.55
N PHE A 379 7.66 -6.96 -16.03
CA PHE A 379 8.70 -7.12 -15.04
C PHE A 379 8.20 -7.78 -13.74
N LEU A 380 7.03 -7.37 -13.25
CA LEU A 380 6.42 -7.96 -12.04
C LEU A 380 6.07 -9.43 -12.18
N PHE A 381 5.80 -9.94 -13.39
CA PHE A 381 5.48 -11.35 -13.62
C PHE A 381 6.71 -12.17 -14.02
N ARG A 382 7.59 -11.63 -14.87
CA ARG A 382 8.73 -12.37 -15.44
C ARG A 382 10.06 -12.14 -14.73
N GLY A 383 10.21 -11.03 -14.00
CA GLY A 383 11.44 -10.66 -13.31
C GLY A 383 12.60 -10.22 -14.23
N THR A 384 12.36 -10.14 -15.55
CA THR A 384 13.32 -9.73 -16.57
C THR A 384 12.78 -8.56 -17.38
#